data_AF-A0A8T4SBY8-F1
#
_entry.id   AF-A0A8T4SBY8-F1
#
_cell.length_a   1.000
_cell.length_b   1.000
_cell.length_c   1.000
_cell.angle_alpha   90.00
_cell.angle_beta   90.00
_cell.angle_gamma   90.00
#
_symmetry.space_group_name_H-M   'P 1'
#
loop_
_entity.id
_entity.type
_entity.pdbx_description
1 polymer ?
#
loop_
_entity_poly.entity_id
_entity_poly.type
_entity_poly.pdbx_seq_one_letter_code
_entity_poly.pdbx_strand_id
1 'polypeptide(L)'
;MSMHYEIYTIKGRKYKYAVENYREGKKVKHKKTYIGALEPIHKAKRKKGGGRKPEVFVRLITAEEKAGLDKGAKSQNVFTRDRAKIISFSSQKLTAKEIEQRLSCEIRKVRWAIKSFNDKGLVALQRGKAKGATPRFTDAVKTIILMHFSKQPKDFGLHYTTWTLPRFKSHLVDYKVVGSISIETVRQILDESGARLKRSKRWQYSPDKEFDKKNLR
;
A
#
# COMPACT_ATOMS: atom_id res chain seq x y z
N MET A 1 -12.55 38.26 -39.32
CA MET A 1 -11.86 38.50 -38.04
C MET A 1 -10.49 37.85 -38.13
N SER A 2 -9.41 38.62 -38.01
CA SER A 2 -8.05 38.06 -38.04
C SER A 2 -7.61 37.79 -36.61
N MET A 3 -7.13 36.57 -36.35
CA MET A 3 -6.57 36.16 -35.07
C MET A 3 -5.07 35.92 -35.27
N HIS A 4 -4.25 36.61 -34.50
CA HIS A 4 -2.79 36.42 -34.52
C HIS A 4 -2.27 36.20 -33.10
N TYR A 5 -1.07 35.63 -33.01
CA TYR A 5 -0.43 35.36 -31.71
C TYR A 5 0.62 36.43 -31.42
N GLU A 6 0.59 36.94 -30.20
CA GLU A 6 1.59 37.91 -29.70
C GLU A 6 2.26 37.38 -28.43
N ILE A 7 3.54 37.73 -28.27
CA ILE A 7 4.33 37.33 -27.10
C ILE A 7 4.53 38.57 -26.22
N TYR A 8 4.14 38.45 -24.96
CA TYR A 8 4.26 39.51 -23.96
C TYR A 8 5.26 39.11 -22.88
N THR A 9 6.10 40.07 -22.50
CA THR A 9 7.03 39.90 -21.37
C THR A 9 6.44 40.59 -20.14
N ILE A 10 6.07 39.80 -19.14
CA ILE A 10 5.49 40.31 -17.87
C ILE A 10 6.40 39.83 -16.75
N LYS A 11 6.94 40.77 -15.95
CA LYS A 11 7.86 40.48 -14.83
C LYS A 11 9.01 39.54 -15.22
N GLY A 12 9.59 39.75 -16.41
CA GLY A 12 10.71 38.95 -16.93
C GLY A 12 10.35 37.57 -17.51
N ARG A 13 9.08 37.15 -17.49
CA ARG A 13 8.62 35.90 -18.10
C ARG A 13 7.82 36.17 -19.38
N LYS A 14 8.01 35.32 -20.39
CA LYS A 14 7.34 35.41 -21.69
C LYS A 14 6.05 34.59 -21.71
N TYR A 15 4.99 35.20 -22.20
CA TYR A 15 3.64 34.63 -22.27
C TYR A 15 3.07 34.80 -23.67
N LYS A 16 2.31 33.80 -24.13
CA LYS A 16 1.65 33.81 -25.43
C LYS A 16 0.18 34.19 -25.28
N TYR A 17 -0.27 35.15 -26.08
CA TYR A 17 -1.66 35.59 -26.14
C TYR A 17 -2.19 35.42 -27.57
N ALA A 18 -3.46 35.06 -27.70
CA ALA A 18 -4.21 35.17 -28.95
C ALA A 18 -4.87 36.56 -28.97
N VAL A 19 -4.67 37.32 -30.04
CA VAL A 19 -5.27 38.64 -30.22
C VAL A 19 -6.27 38.54 -31.36
N GLU A 20 -7.53 38.79 -31.03
CA GLU A 20 -8.62 38.86 -31.99
C GLU A 20 -8.97 40.32 -32.26
N ASN A 21 -8.92 40.71 -33.53
CA ASN A 21 -9.26 42.06 -33.95
C ASN A 21 -10.72 42.09 -34.41
N TYR A 22 -11.52 42.98 -33.82
CA TYR A 22 -12.91 43.20 -34.21
C TYR A 22 -13.19 44.70 -34.39
N ARG A 23 -14.17 45.05 -35.24
CA ARG A 23 -14.56 46.45 -35.48
C ARG A 23 -15.83 46.77 -34.72
N GLU A 24 -15.85 47.94 -34.10
CA GLU A 24 -17.02 48.51 -33.44
C GLU A 24 -17.22 49.92 -33.99
N GLY A 25 -18.17 50.07 -34.92
CA GLY A 25 -18.31 51.27 -35.73
C GLY A 25 -17.05 51.57 -36.55
N LYS A 26 -16.54 52.81 -36.47
CA LYS A 26 -15.34 53.26 -37.19
C LYS A 26 -14.01 52.92 -36.48
N LYS A 27 -14.04 52.26 -35.32
CA LYS A 27 -12.84 51.93 -34.52
C LYS A 27 -12.56 50.43 -34.55
N VAL A 28 -11.28 50.05 -34.64
CA VAL A 28 -10.82 48.66 -34.45
C VAL A 28 -10.49 48.46 -32.98
N LYS A 29 -11.01 47.39 -32.37
CA LYS A 29 -10.71 46.96 -31.02
C LYS A 29 -10.02 45.59 -31.04
N HIS A 30 -9.27 45.32 -29.98
CA HIS A 30 -8.48 44.10 -29.83
C HIS A 30 -8.91 43.38 -28.56
N LYS A 31 -9.27 42.09 -28.67
CA LYS A 31 -9.51 41.21 -27.53
C LYS A 31 -8.33 40.27 -27.38
N LYS A 32 -7.67 40.31 -26.22
CA LYS A 32 -6.51 39.46 -25.92
C LYS A 32 -6.92 38.32 -25.01
N THR A 33 -6.69 37.09 -25.45
CA THR A 33 -6.95 35.88 -24.68
C THR A 33 -5.62 35.22 -24.31
N TYR A 34 -5.40 35.00 -23.03
CA TYR A 34 -4.20 34.36 -22.52
C TYR A 34 -4.16 32.87 -22.92
N ILE A 35 -3.08 32.42 -23.55
CA ILE A 35 -2.91 31.00 -23.96
C ILE A 35 -2.05 30.25 -22.93
N GLY A 36 -0.96 30.86 -22.47
CA GLY A 36 -0.02 30.22 -21.57
C GLY A 36 1.37 30.86 -21.51
N ALA A 37 2.19 30.41 -20.56
CA ALA A 37 3.61 30.76 -20.54
C ALA A 37 4.35 30.08 -21.70
N LEU A 38 5.25 30.81 -22.36
CA LEU A 38 6.09 30.25 -23.44
C LEU A 38 7.01 29.16 -22.88
N GLU A 39 7.50 29.35 -21.66
CA GLU A 39 8.29 28.40 -20.88
C GLU A 39 7.54 28.03 -19.59
N PRO A 40 6.62 27.05 -19.63
CA PRO A 40 5.88 26.65 -18.44
C PRO A 40 6.82 25.92 -17.46
N ILE A 41 6.66 26.21 -16.16
CA ILE A 41 7.41 25.58 -15.06
C ILE A 41 7.23 24.05 -15.10
N HIS A 42 6.01 23.59 -15.41
CA HIS A 42 5.69 22.18 -15.56
C HIS A 42 5.66 21.80 -17.04
N LYS A 43 6.71 21.12 -17.49
CA LYS A 43 6.75 20.53 -18.83
C LYS A 43 5.93 19.23 -18.81
N ALA A 44 4.98 19.09 -19.73
CA ALA A 44 4.31 17.82 -19.94
C ALA A 44 5.38 16.75 -20.23
N LYS A 45 5.46 15.72 -19.37
CA LYS A 45 6.35 14.58 -19.64
C LYS A 45 5.90 13.98 -20.97
N ARG A 46 6.75 14.06 -21.99
CA ARG A 46 6.55 13.34 -23.25
C ARG A 46 6.36 11.88 -22.87
N LYS A 47 5.17 11.29 -23.12
CA LYS A 47 4.98 9.85 -22.92
C LYS A 47 6.07 9.17 -23.74
N LYS A 48 7.04 8.51 -23.09
CA LYS A 48 8.00 7.66 -23.81
C LYS A 48 7.15 6.73 -24.68
N GLY A 49 7.38 6.78 -25.99
CA GLY A 49 6.58 6.06 -26.97
C GLY A 49 6.39 4.61 -26.53
N GLY A 50 5.16 4.12 -26.65
CA GLY A 50 4.79 2.74 -26.36
C GLY A 50 5.37 1.80 -27.41
N GLY A 51 6.68 1.64 -27.44
CA GLY A 51 7.34 0.60 -28.22
C GLY A 51 6.86 -0.78 -27.77
N ARG A 52 6.89 -1.75 -28.67
CA ARG A 52 6.61 -3.16 -28.34
C ARG A 52 7.52 -3.55 -27.17
N LYS A 53 6.91 -4.01 -26.07
CA LYS A 53 7.68 -4.49 -24.92
C LYS A 53 8.60 -5.64 -25.40
N PRO A 54 9.87 -5.68 -24.95
CA PRO A 54 10.79 -6.73 -25.36
C PRO A 54 10.22 -8.10 -25.00
N GLU A 55 10.49 -9.08 -25.85
CA GLU A 55 10.11 -10.46 -25.61
C GLU A 55 10.93 -11.03 -24.45
N VAL A 56 10.27 -11.76 -23.57
CA VAL A 56 10.88 -12.31 -22.35
C VAL A 56 11.00 -13.80 -22.54
N PHE A 57 12.22 -14.32 -22.45
CA PHE A 57 12.53 -15.75 -22.54
C PHE A 57 13.10 -16.26 -21.22
N VAL A 58 12.98 -17.57 -21.02
CA VAL A 58 13.61 -18.26 -19.90
C VAL A 58 15.14 -18.29 -20.09
N ARG A 59 15.89 -18.14 -18.99
CA ARG A 59 17.36 -18.32 -18.99
C ARG A 59 17.75 -19.76 -19.32
N LEU A 60 19.04 -20.03 -19.43
CA LEU A 60 19.53 -21.41 -19.55
C LEU A 60 19.06 -22.25 -18.35
N ILE A 61 18.49 -23.42 -18.65
CA ILE A 61 17.90 -24.35 -17.68
C ILE A 61 18.90 -25.48 -17.43
N THR A 62 19.22 -25.74 -16.17
CA THR A 62 20.11 -26.85 -15.78
C THR A 62 19.39 -28.20 -15.88
N ALA A 63 20.14 -29.31 -15.84
CA ALA A 63 19.55 -30.65 -15.89
C ALA A 63 18.59 -30.92 -14.70
N GLU A 64 18.96 -30.46 -13.50
CA GLU A 64 18.13 -30.55 -12.30
C GLU A 64 16.81 -29.77 -12.44
N GLU A 65 16.89 -28.56 -13.00
CA GLU A 65 15.71 -27.73 -13.24
C GLU A 65 14.79 -28.35 -14.29
N LYS A 66 15.34 -29.00 -15.33
CA LYS A 66 14.53 -29.76 -16.30
C LYS A 66 13.77 -30.90 -15.63
N ALA A 67 14.43 -31.71 -14.81
CA ALA A 67 13.76 -32.78 -14.07
C ALA A 67 12.66 -32.24 -13.13
N GLY A 68 12.92 -31.11 -12.47
CA GLY A 68 11.93 -30.41 -11.65
C GLY A 68 10.73 -29.90 -12.44
N LEU A 69 10.94 -29.40 -13.66
CA LEU A 69 9.88 -28.97 -14.57
C LEU A 69 9.05 -30.16 -15.07
N ASP A 70 9.68 -31.27 -15.41
CA ASP A 70 8.98 -32.48 -15.85
C ASP A 70 8.09 -33.07 -14.73
N LYS A 71 8.61 -33.08 -13.49
CA LYS A 71 7.81 -33.43 -12.31
C LYS A 71 6.67 -32.45 -12.09
N GLY A 72 6.94 -31.14 -12.22
CA GLY A 72 5.93 -30.08 -12.10
C GLY A 72 4.80 -30.21 -13.13
N ALA A 73 5.14 -30.57 -14.37
CA ALA A 73 4.17 -30.76 -15.46
C ALA A 73 3.22 -31.96 -15.24
N LYS A 74 3.59 -32.90 -14.37
CA LYS A 74 2.77 -34.05 -13.95
C LYS A 74 2.05 -33.83 -12.61
N SER A 75 2.22 -32.68 -11.97
CA SER A 75 1.60 -32.40 -10.67
C SER A 75 0.07 -32.24 -10.77
N GLN A 76 -0.64 -32.64 -9.71
CA GLN A 76 -2.09 -32.41 -9.58
C GLN A 76 -2.43 -30.92 -9.36
N ASN A 77 -1.48 -30.13 -8.83
CA ASN A 77 -1.67 -28.71 -8.63
C ASN A 77 -1.64 -27.98 -10.00
N VAL A 78 -2.81 -27.49 -10.42
CA VAL A 78 -3.00 -26.78 -11.69
C VAL A 78 -2.00 -25.63 -11.86
N PHE A 79 -1.75 -24.87 -10.80
CA PHE A 79 -0.82 -23.74 -10.86
C PHE A 79 0.62 -24.18 -11.18
N THR A 80 1.10 -25.19 -10.48
CA THR A 80 2.45 -25.76 -10.68
C THR A 80 2.58 -26.37 -12.07
N ARG A 81 1.55 -27.12 -12.49
CA ARG A 81 1.48 -27.76 -13.81
C ARG A 81 1.53 -26.74 -14.95
N ASP A 82 0.69 -25.72 -14.90
CA ASP A 82 0.62 -24.72 -15.96
C ASP A 82 1.93 -23.93 -16.06
N ARG A 83 2.52 -23.56 -14.92
CA ARG A 83 3.81 -22.88 -14.89
C ARG A 83 4.93 -23.73 -15.46
N ALA A 84 4.99 -25.01 -15.10
CA ALA A 84 5.99 -25.92 -15.62
C ALA A 84 5.89 -26.05 -17.15
N LYS A 85 4.67 -26.18 -17.70
CA LYS A 85 4.42 -26.20 -19.15
C LYS A 85 4.85 -24.90 -19.83
N ILE A 86 4.50 -23.74 -19.25
CA ILE A 86 4.91 -22.42 -19.76
C ILE A 86 6.43 -22.33 -19.87
N ILE A 87 7.15 -22.71 -18.81
CA ILE A 87 8.62 -22.62 -18.76
C ILE A 87 9.25 -23.61 -19.74
N SER A 88 8.70 -24.83 -19.85
CA SER A 88 9.14 -25.82 -20.84
C SER A 88 8.99 -25.30 -22.27
N PHE A 89 7.85 -24.71 -22.64
CA PHE A 89 7.68 -24.11 -23.97
C PHE A 89 8.59 -22.91 -24.21
N SER A 90 8.78 -22.04 -23.21
CA SER A 90 9.69 -20.90 -23.35
C SER A 90 11.15 -21.36 -23.51
N SER A 91 11.55 -22.48 -22.92
CA SER A 91 12.87 -23.09 -23.11
C SER A 91 13.12 -23.57 -24.54
N GLN A 92 12.04 -23.91 -25.25
CA GLN A 92 12.05 -24.27 -26.68
C GLN A 92 12.01 -23.02 -27.59
N LYS A 93 12.22 -21.83 -27.03
CA LYS A 93 12.18 -20.52 -27.71
C LYS A 93 10.81 -20.12 -28.29
N LEU A 94 9.72 -20.69 -27.78
CA LEU A 94 8.38 -20.20 -28.14
C LEU A 94 8.14 -18.82 -27.54
N THR A 95 7.52 -17.94 -28.32
CA THR A 95 7.19 -16.58 -27.87
C THR A 95 6.04 -16.61 -26.85
N ALA A 96 5.94 -15.59 -26.01
CA ALA A 96 4.86 -15.53 -25.01
C ALA A 96 3.45 -15.58 -25.63
N LYS A 97 3.30 -15.12 -26.88
CA LYS A 97 2.05 -15.14 -27.64
C LYS A 97 1.72 -16.54 -28.15
N GLU A 98 2.71 -17.27 -28.66
CA GLU A 98 2.53 -18.69 -29.05
C GLU A 98 2.17 -19.57 -27.86
N ILE A 99 2.81 -19.34 -26.71
CA ILE A 99 2.52 -20.08 -25.47
C ILE A 99 1.09 -19.80 -25.00
N GLU A 100 0.66 -18.54 -25.05
CA GLU A 100 -0.73 -18.15 -24.75
C GLU A 100 -1.72 -18.92 -25.63
N GLN A 101 -1.48 -18.97 -26.95
CA GLN A 101 -2.35 -19.68 -27.90
C GLN A 101 -2.39 -21.19 -27.63
N ARG A 102 -1.25 -21.78 -27.26
CA ARG A 102 -1.13 -23.23 -27.03
C ARG A 102 -1.73 -23.69 -25.69
N LEU A 103 -1.66 -22.85 -24.67
CA LEU A 103 -2.13 -23.17 -23.32
C LEU A 103 -3.46 -22.49 -22.95
N SER A 104 -4.04 -21.71 -23.87
CA SER A 104 -5.24 -20.89 -23.63
C SER A 104 -5.15 -20.06 -22.34
N CYS A 105 -3.98 -19.46 -22.11
CA CYS A 105 -3.68 -18.72 -20.88
C CYS A 105 -3.26 -17.28 -21.18
N GLU A 106 -3.64 -16.34 -20.32
CA GLU A 106 -3.37 -14.92 -20.51
C GLU A 106 -1.86 -14.62 -20.66
N ILE A 107 -1.48 -13.87 -21.70
CA ILE A 107 -0.08 -13.49 -21.98
C ILE A 107 0.65 -12.87 -20.77
N ARG A 108 -0.06 -12.15 -19.89
CA ARG A 108 0.52 -11.57 -18.67
C ARG A 108 0.98 -12.65 -17.69
N LYS A 109 0.23 -13.75 -17.57
CA LYS A 109 0.58 -14.90 -16.73
C LYS A 109 1.83 -15.59 -17.26
N VAL A 110 1.92 -15.77 -18.58
CA VAL A 110 3.11 -16.32 -19.26
C VAL A 110 4.35 -15.50 -18.94
N ARG A 111 4.31 -14.18 -19.20
CA ARG A 111 5.43 -13.28 -18.92
C ARG A 111 5.84 -13.28 -17.45
N TRP A 112 4.85 -13.32 -16.54
CA TRP A 112 5.12 -13.35 -15.12
C TRP A 112 5.71 -14.68 -14.65
N ALA A 113 5.28 -15.80 -15.23
CA ALA A 113 5.88 -17.12 -14.98
C ALA A 113 7.35 -17.16 -15.41
N ILE A 114 7.66 -16.71 -16.62
CA ILE A 114 9.04 -16.65 -17.14
C ILE A 114 9.91 -15.77 -16.24
N LYS A 115 9.45 -14.54 -15.95
CA LYS A 115 10.20 -13.61 -15.09
C LYS A 115 10.42 -14.18 -13.69
N SER A 116 9.40 -14.81 -13.10
CA SER A 116 9.50 -15.42 -11.78
C SER A 116 10.48 -16.59 -11.76
N PHE A 117 10.53 -17.39 -12.82
CA PHE A 117 11.48 -18.50 -12.93
C PHE A 117 12.91 -18.01 -13.12
N ASN A 118 13.13 -16.97 -13.93
CA ASN A 118 14.46 -16.38 -14.09
C ASN A 118 15.01 -15.82 -12.77
N ASP A 119 14.15 -15.29 -11.90
CA ASP A 119 14.49 -14.74 -10.58
C ASP A 119 14.70 -15.82 -9.51
N LYS A 120 13.84 -16.85 -9.46
CA LYS A 120 13.76 -17.79 -8.32
C LYS A 120 13.98 -19.26 -8.66
N GLY A 121 14.17 -19.61 -9.93
CA GLY A 121 14.29 -21.00 -10.40
C GLY A 121 13.04 -21.83 -10.08
N LEU A 122 13.25 -23.09 -9.65
CA LEU A 122 12.17 -24.04 -9.34
C LEU A 122 11.19 -23.58 -8.26
N VAL A 123 11.62 -22.71 -7.34
CA VAL A 123 10.74 -22.15 -6.30
C VAL A 123 9.57 -21.38 -6.93
N ALA A 124 9.76 -20.83 -8.13
CA ALA A 124 8.71 -20.14 -8.88
C ALA A 124 7.53 -21.06 -9.26
N LEU A 125 7.71 -22.38 -9.30
CA LEU A 125 6.62 -23.31 -9.63
C LEU A 125 5.58 -23.40 -8.51
N GLN A 126 5.94 -23.03 -7.29
CA GLN A 126 5.03 -23.03 -6.15
C GLN A 126 4.35 -21.67 -5.98
N ARG A 127 3.09 -21.70 -5.57
CA ARG A 127 2.36 -20.47 -5.25
C ARG A 127 2.86 -19.95 -3.91
N GLY A 128 3.51 -18.80 -3.92
CA GLY A 128 3.89 -18.11 -2.69
C GLY A 128 2.65 -17.69 -1.88
N LYS A 129 2.78 -17.66 -0.56
CA LYS A 129 1.76 -17.08 0.33
C LYS A 129 1.51 -15.63 -0.08
N ALA A 130 0.24 -15.24 -0.21
CA ALA A 130 -0.09 -13.85 -0.43
C ALA A 130 0.49 -13.01 0.73
N LYS A 131 1.07 -11.86 0.39
CA LYS A 131 1.35 -10.84 1.41
C LYS A 131 -0.01 -10.46 1.96
N GLY A 132 -0.27 -10.82 3.22
CA GLY A 132 -1.57 -10.60 3.86
C GLY A 132 -1.94 -9.11 3.90
N ALA A 133 -3.07 -8.79 4.54
CA ALA A 133 -3.45 -7.39 4.74
C ALA A 133 -2.31 -6.63 5.44
N THR A 134 -2.00 -5.43 4.94
CA THR A 134 -1.05 -4.54 5.60
C THR A 134 -1.57 -4.24 7.01
N PRO A 135 -0.77 -4.46 8.06
CA PRO A 135 -1.22 -4.19 9.43
C PRO A 135 -1.57 -2.71 9.59
N ARG A 136 -2.71 -2.43 10.23
CA ARG A 136 -3.21 -1.06 10.44
C ARG A 136 -2.31 -0.22 11.35
N PHE A 137 -1.59 -0.87 12.26
CA PHE A 137 -0.67 -0.25 13.19
C PHE A 137 0.73 -0.80 12.96
N THR A 138 1.69 0.09 12.71
CA THR A 138 3.10 -0.25 12.56
C THR A 138 3.70 -0.59 13.92
N ASP A 139 4.82 -1.32 13.93
CA ASP A 139 5.51 -1.69 15.18
C ASP A 139 5.98 -0.45 15.97
N ALA A 140 6.31 0.64 15.28
CA ALA A 140 6.61 1.92 15.92
C ALA A 140 5.41 2.46 16.72
N VAL A 141 4.20 2.42 16.14
CA VAL A 141 2.98 2.85 16.84
C VAL A 141 2.67 1.92 18.01
N LYS A 142 2.84 0.60 17.84
CA LYS A 142 2.68 -0.35 18.95
C LYS A 142 3.64 -0.03 20.11
N THR A 143 4.89 0.30 19.80
CA THR A 143 5.90 0.67 20.81
C THR A 143 5.49 1.92 21.59
N ILE A 144 5.00 2.96 20.90
CA ILE A 144 4.50 4.18 21.55
C ILE A 144 3.31 3.84 22.45
N ILE A 145 2.35 3.03 21.98
CA ILE A 145 1.22 2.58 22.79
C ILE A 145 1.73 1.90 24.08
N LEU A 146 2.71 1.01 23.99
CA LEU A 146 3.27 0.33 25.16
C LEU A 146 4.02 1.28 26.12
N MET A 147 4.68 2.31 25.61
CA MET A 147 5.29 3.36 26.45
C MET A 147 4.23 4.14 27.23
N HIS A 148 3.11 4.49 26.61
CA HIS A 148 1.99 5.11 27.32
C HIS A 148 1.36 4.16 28.34
N PHE A 149 1.27 2.87 28.04
CA PHE A 149 0.73 1.87 28.96
C PHE A 149 1.61 1.68 30.20
N SER A 150 2.92 1.82 30.05
CA SER A 150 3.90 1.61 31.13
C SER A 150 3.84 2.68 32.22
N LYS A 151 3.31 3.88 31.90
CA LYS A 151 3.12 4.98 32.86
C LYS A 151 1.76 4.89 33.54
N GLN A 152 1.66 5.37 34.78
CA GLN A 152 0.38 5.39 35.48
C GLN A 152 -0.50 6.53 34.95
N PRO A 153 -1.83 6.39 34.95
CA PRO A 153 -2.70 7.49 34.50
C PRO A 153 -2.54 8.76 35.34
N LYS A 154 -2.17 8.63 36.63
CA LYS A 154 -1.83 9.76 37.50
C LYS A 154 -0.68 10.61 36.98
N ASP A 155 0.33 9.98 36.37
CA ASP A 155 1.49 10.68 35.81
C ASP A 155 1.11 11.55 34.59
N PHE A 156 -0.04 11.24 33.98
CA PHE A 156 -0.65 12.02 32.89
C PHE A 156 -1.69 13.03 33.40
N GLY A 157 -1.80 13.26 34.71
CA GLY A 157 -2.76 14.18 35.31
C GLY A 157 -4.20 13.68 35.32
N LEU A 158 -4.43 12.37 35.14
CA LEU A 158 -5.77 11.79 35.12
C LEU A 158 -6.26 11.45 36.54
N HIS A 159 -7.57 11.60 36.77
CA HIS A 159 -8.21 11.38 38.07
C HIS A 159 -8.25 9.92 38.55
N TYR A 160 -7.88 8.95 37.70
CA TYR A 160 -7.92 7.53 38.01
C TYR A 160 -6.53 6.92 38.20
N THR A 161 -6.45 5.87 39.01
CA THR A 161 -5.19 5.21 39.40
C THR A 161 -4.79 4.05 38.48
N THR A 162 -5.74 3.46 37.77
CA THR A 162 -5.51 2.24 36.96
C THR A 162 -6.10 2.36 35.57
N TRP A 163 -5.39 1.82 34.59
CA TRP A 163 -5.90 1.63 33.24
C TRP A 163 -7.06 0.62 33.22
N THR A 164 -8.08 0.92 32.43
CA THR A 164 -9.05 -0.05 31.91
C THR A 164 -8.97 0.03 30.39
N LEU A 165 -9.34 -1.03 29.64
CA LEU A 165 -9.26 -0.99 28.18
C LEU A 165 -9.99 0.22 27.56
N PRO A 166 -11.22 0.58 27.98
CA PRO A 166 -11.90 1.75 27.43
C PRO A 166 -11.17 3.06 27.75
N ARG A 167 -10.69 3.23 28.99
CA ARG A 167 -9.95 4.44 29.40
C ARG A 167 -8.64 4.59 28.67
N PHE A 168 -7.91 3.49 28.50
CA PHE A 168 -6.64 3.49 27.80
C PHE A 168 -6.84 3.79 26.31
N LYS A 169 -7.88 3.23 25.68
CA LYS A 169 -8.29 3.62 24.32
C LYS A 169 -8.54 5.13 24.22
N SER A 170 -9.36 5.70 25.10
CA SER A 170 -9.67 7.14 25.07
C SER A 170 -8.41 7.97 25.20
N HIS A 171 -7.55 7.63 26.17
CA HIS A 171 -6.27 8.29 26.37
C HIS A 171 -5.36 8.28 25.12
N LEU A 172 -5.28 7.15 24.39
CA LEU A 172 -4.50 7.08 23.14
C LEU A 172 -5.03 8.02 22.04
N VAL A 173 -6.34 8.24 22.00
CA VAL A 173 -6.98 9.17 21.05
C VAL A 173 -6.77 10.61 21.51
N ASP A 174 -6.96 10.90 22.79
CA ASP A 174 -6.83 12.23 23.38
C ASP A 174 -5.39 12.77 23.23
N TYR A 175 -4.39 11.91 23.45
CA TYR A 175 -2.97 12.22 23.26
C TYR A 175 -2.51 12.15 21.79
N LYS A 176 -3.43 11.92 20.85
CA LYS A 176 -3.17 11.82 19.40
C LYS A 176 -2.10 10.78 19.01
N VAL A 177 -1.93 9.75 19.83
CA VAL A 177 -1.06 8.60 19.51
C VAL A 177 -1.65 7.83 18.33
N VAL A 178 -2.98 7.72 18.29
CA VAL A 178 -3.71 7.05 17.22
C VAL A 178 -5.00 7.81 16.91
N GLY A 179 -5.32 8.01 15.63
CA GLY A 179 -6.55 8.71 15.22
C GLY A 179 -7.85 7.95 15.55
N SER A 180 -7.86 6.62 15.40
CA SER A 180 -8.93 5.76 15.91
C SER A 180 -8.46 4.33 16.12
N ILE A 181 -8.81 3.74 17.26
CA ILE A 181 -8.48 2.36 17.61
C ILE A 181 -9.66 1.66 18.28
N SER A 182 -9.85 0.38 17.97
CA SER A 182 -10.88 -0.43 18.64
C SER A 182 -10.37 -0.92 20.00
N ILE A 183 -11.28 -1.17 20.94
CA ILE A 183 -10.93 -1.71 22.26
C ILE A 183 -10.24 -3.08 22.11
N GLU A 184 -10.71 -3.90 21.17
CA GLU A 184 -10.14 -5.22 20.90
C GLU A 184 -8.72 -5.13 20.33
N THR A 185 -8.45 -4.15 19.46
CA THR A 185 -7.09 -3.95 18.94
C THR A 185 -6.13 -3.49 20.05
N VAL A 186 -6.58 -2.63 20.97
CA VAL A 186 -5.78 -2.28 22.16
C VAL A 186 -5.48 -3.53 22.99
N ARG A 187 -6.50 -4.37 23.23
CA ARG A 187 -6.34 -5.62 23.99
C ARG A 187 -5.32 -6.55 23.32
N GLN A 188 -5.42 -6.76 22.00
CA GLN A 188 -4.49 -7.58 21.24
C GLN A 188 -3.05 -7.05 21.29
N ILE A 189 -2.85 -5.74 21.16
CA ILE A 189 -1.51 -5.13 21.25
C ILE A 189 -0.91 -5.36 22.64
N LEU A 190 -1.70 -5.25 23.71
CA LEU A 190 -1.25 -5.51 25.07
C LEU A 190 -0.95 -7.01 25.29
N ASP A 191 -1.84 -7.90 24.88
CA ASP A 191 -1.66 -9.36 24.99
C ASP A 191 -0.42 -9.85 24.21
N GLU A 192 -0.22 -9.38 22.98
CA GLU A 192 0.96 -9.72 22.15
C GLU A 192 2.28 -9.34 22.85
N SER A 193 2.28 -8.25 23.63
CA SER A 193 3.43 -7.79 24.40
C SER A 193 3.57 -8.44 25.78
N GLY A 194 2.63 -9.29 26.19
CA GLY A 194 2.56 -9.87 27.53
C GLY A 194 2.06 -8.92 28.63
N ALA A 195 1.66 -7.69 28.27
CA ALA A 195 1.15 -6.70 29.20
C ALA A 195 -0.29 -7.02 29.61
N ARG A 196 -0.55 -7.13 30.92
CA ARG A 196 -1.88 -7.39 31.46
C ARG A 196 -2.40 -6.20 32.25
N LEU A 197 -3.67 -5.87 32.04
CA LEU A 197 -4.38 -4.90 32.86
C LEU A 197 -4.64 -5.48 34.26
N LYS A 198 -4.44 -4.65 35.29
CA LYS A 198 -4.81 -5.01 36.66
C LYS A 198 -6.33 -5.21 36.72
N ARG A 199 -6.76 -6.38 37.20
CA ARG A 199 -8.20 -6.60 37.46
C ARG A 199 -8.65 -5.69 38.59
N SER A 200 -9.83 -5.09 38.42
CA SER A 200 -10.51 -4.43 39.53
C SER A 200 -10.72 -5.47 40.63
N LYS A 201 -10.32 -5.16 41.87
CA LYS A 201 -10.73 -5.96 43.02
C LYS A 201 -12.25 -5.83 43.12
N ARG A 202 -13.00 -6.90 42.86
CA ARG A 202 -14.41 -6.96 43.24
C ARG A 202 -14.47 -6.71 44.76
N TRP A 203 -15.41 -5.90 45.21
CA TRP A 203 -15.73 -5.80 46.63
C TRP A 203 -16.02 -7.22 47.13
N GLN A 204 -15.10 -7.73 47.92
CA GLN A 204 -15.30 -8.94 48.69
C GLN A 204 -15.75 -8.44 50.05
N TYR A 205 -16.87 -8.97 50.54
CA TYR A 205 -17.21 -8.91 51.94
C TYR A 205 -15.94 -9.18 52.77
N SER A 206 -15.75 -8.42 53.85
CA SER A 206 -14.65 -8.74 54.77
C SER A 206 -14.89 -10.17 55.27
N PRO A 207 -13.90 -11.08 55.19
CA PRO A 207 -14.02 -12.43 55.75
C PRO A 207 -14.07 -12.43 57.28
N ASP A 208 -13.91 -11.26 57.92
CA ASP A 208 -14.05 -11.07 59.35
C ASP A 208 -15.53 -11.16 59.77
N LYS A 209 -15.87 -12.19 60.57
CA LYS A 209 -17.21 -12.40 61.14
C LYS A 209 -17.66 -11.24 62.05
N GLU A 210 -16.73 -10.41 62.52
CA GLU A 210 -17.01 -9.25 63.38
C GLU A 210 -16.93 -7.91 62.63
N PHE A 211 -16.83 -7.92 61.30
CA PHE A 211 -16.75 -6.71 60.48
C PHE A 211 -17.91 -5.74 60.78
N ASP A 212 -19.11 -6.27 60.96
CA ASP A 212 -20.29 -5.48 61.28
C ASP A 212 -20.15 -4.84 62.67
N LYS A 213 -19.72 -5.59 63.70
CA LYS A 213 -19.53 -5.07 65.05
C LYS A 213 -18.49 -3.95 65.14
N LYS A 214 -17.43 -4.00 64.31
CA LYS A 214 -16.37 -2.97 64.28
C LYS A 214 -16.77 -1.70 63.52
N ASN A 215 -17.79 -1.78 62.67
CA ASN A 215 -18.25 -0.67 61.83
C ASN A 215 -19.63 -0.11 62.25
N LEU A 216 -20.25 -0.63 63.30
CA LEU A 216 -21.35 0.06 63.97
C LEU A 216 -20.78 1.35 64.59
N ARG A 217 -21.17 2.50 64.02
CA ARG A 217 -20.98 3.83 64.62
C ARG A 217 -21.91 4.02 65.80
#